data_AF-A0A0R3L808-F1
#
_entry.id   AF-A0A0R3L808-F1
#
_cell.length_a   1.000
_cell.length_b   1.000
_cell.length_c   1.000
_cell.angle_alpha   90.00
_cell.angle_beta   90.00
_cell.angle_gamma   90.00
#
_symmetry.space_group_name_H-M   'P 1'
#
loop_
_entity.id
_entity.type
_entity.pdbx_description
1 polymer ?
#
loop_
_entity_poly.entity_id
_entity_poly.type
_entity_poly.pdbx_seq_one_letter_code
_entity_poly.pdbx_strand_id
1 'polypeptide(L)'
;MNWAWAASLDQIWRSPNLPLYLTLATAGFVGIIVLITLLRAERSAANGVLALITLLAIGVAGAVTFRGFGAANTVQSTEARPVQTASAALPQLSCIDDLAGDAVLSACEKTLFGSPESVAAAVSYAASQITLLTSLGDVATANKGAGSDTLALRRALEQDRYGLVAYVLTTRDRCTPTACRAFRSLTDSRQIVANMNERAYESLIMRYAASWNAPPQATSGLVAALPPSVPTGKPTNAEFPTSASTPPVSIMTPEPPPGAAPKP
;
A
#
# COMPACT_ATOMS: atom_id res chain seq x y z
N MET A 1 -14.35 45.17 25.64
CA MET A 1 -14.30 43.79 25.12
C MET A 1 -13.39 43.83 23.91
N ASN A 2 -12.13 43.43 24.12
CA ASN A 2 -11.02 43.83 23.27
C ASN A 2 -10.80 42.68 22.29
N TRP A 3 -10.94 42.91 20.98
CA TRP A 3 -10.88 41.86 19.94
C TRP A 3 -9.45 41.53 19.46
N ALA A 4 -8.43 42.11 20.11
CA ALA A 4 -7.02 41.97 19.72
C ALA A 4 -6.47 40.53 19.89
N TRP A 5 -7.01 39.75 20.83
CA TRP A 5 -6.60 38.35 21.08
C TRP A 5 -7.16 37.38 20.03
N ALA A 6 -8.35 37.66 19.48
CA ALA A 6 -8.93 36.85 18.40
C ALA A 6 -8.11 37.00 17.12
N ALA A 7 -7.68 38.23 16.80
CA ALA A 7 -6.82 38.50 15.64
C ALA A 7 -5.43 37.87 15.77
N SER A 8 -4.85 37.80 16.98
CA SER A 8 -3.54 37.16 17.17
C SER A 8 -3.61 35.64 17.05
N LEU A 9 -4.72 35.02 17.46
CA LEU A 9 -4.95 33.59 17.27
C LEU A 9 -5.06 33.26 15.78
N ASP A 10 -5.87 33.99 15.01
CA ASP A 10 -6.01 33.78 13.56
C ASP A 10 -4.68 33.90 12.80
N GLN A 11 -3.80 34.81 13.24
CA GLN A 11 -2.44 34.97 12.68
C GLN A 11 -1.56 33.74 12.94
N ILE A 12 -1.70 33.11 14.12
CA ILE A 12 -0.98 31.88 14.49
C ILE A 12 -1.54 30.69 13.69
N TRP A 13 -2.86 30.63 13.50
CA TRP A 13 -3.57 29.58 12.73
C TRP A 13 -3.22 29.57 11.24
N ARG A 14 -2.86 30.72 10.66
CA ARG A 14 -2.47 30.84 9.24
C ARG A 14 -0.97 30.77 9.01
N SER A 15 -0.15 30.63 10.05
CA SER A 15 1.30 30.59 9.91
C SER A 15 1.80 29.20 9.50
N PRO A 16 2.77 29.08 8.59
CA PRO A 16 3.31 27.79 8.13
C PRO A 16 4.07 27.00 9.21
N ASN A 17 4.31 27.61 10.38
CA ASN A 17 5.01 27.01 11.52
C ASN A 17 4.05 26.45 12.58
N LEU A 18 2.74 26.38 12.30
CA LEU A 18 1.73 25.77 13.17
C LEU A 18 2.11 24.38 13.71
N PRO A 19 2.67 23.44 12.92
CA PRO A 19 3.08 22.14 13.47
C PRO A 19 4.21 22.27 14.50
N LEU A 20 5.11 23.26 14.37
CA LEU A 20 6.20 23.50 15.33
C LEU A 20 5.69 24.08 16.66
N TYR A 21 4.70 24.98 16.61
CA TYR A 21 4.11 25.53 17.83
C TYR A 21 3.28 24.49 18.59
N LEU A 22 2.60 23.59 17.88
CA LEU A 22 1.88 22.47 18.50
C LEU A 22 2.82 21.50 19.22
N THR A 23 3.99 21.19 18.65
CA THR A 23 4.98 20.32 19.32
C THR A 23 5.62 20.98 20.54
N LEU A 24 5.89 22.29 20.48
CA LEU A 24 6.37 23.06 21.63
C LEU A 24 5.32 23.11 22.76
N ALA A 25 4.05 23.32 22.42
CA ALA A 25 2.97 23.34 23.39
C ALA A 25 2.75 21.98 24.06
N THR A 26 2.77 20.89 23.30
CA THR A 26 2.65 19.53 23.85
C THR A 26 3.86 19.15 24.71
N ALA A 27 5.08 19.47 24.28
CA ALA A 27 6.29 19.24 25.07
C ALA A 27 6.26 20.00 26.41
N GLY A 28 5.84 21.26 26.41
CA GLY A 28 5.67 22.05 27.62
C GLY A 28 4.61 21.48 28.57
N PHE A 29 3.47 21.04 28.03
CA PHE A 29 2.40 20.43 28.82
C PHE A 29 2.83 19.11 29.47
N VAL A 30 3.56 18.26 28.74
CA VAL A 30 4.14 17.03 29.27
C VAL A 30 5.16 17.35 30.37
N GLY A 31 6.05 18.34 30.15
CA GLY A 31 7.01 18.77 31.16
C GLY A 31 6.35 19.23 32.47
N ILE A 32 5.24 19.97 32.38
CA ILE A 32 4.46 20.41 33.54
C ILE A 32 3.82 19.22 34.28
N ILE A 33 3.25 18.25 33.55
CA ILE A 33 2.71 17.04 34.15
C ILE A 33 3.80 16.27 34.90
N VAL A 34 4.98 16.09 34.28
CA VAL A 34 6.12 15.42 34.91
C VAL A 34 6.55 16.17 36.18
N LEU A 35 6.66 17.49 36.13
CA LEU A 35 7.01 18.32 37.29
C LEU A 35 5.99 18.15 38.43
N ILE A 36 4.69 18.18 38.13
CA ILE A 36 3.62 17.96 39.13
C ILE A 36 3.68 16.54 39.70
N THR A 37 3.99 15.53 38.89
CA THR A 37 4.12 14.15 39.36
C THR A 37 5.32 13.97 40.29
N LEU A 38 6.46 14.61 39.99
CA LEU A 38 7.66 14.57 40.84
C LEU A 38 7.42 15.29 42.18
N LEU A 39 6.76 16.45 42.16
CA LEU A 39 6.40 17.19 43.37
C LEU A 39 5.35 16.46 44.23
N ARG A 40 4.52 15.60 43.62
CA ARG A 40 3.56 14.75 44.34
C ARG A 40 4.13 13.40 44.79
N ALA A 41 5.34 13.04 44.34
CA ALA A 41 5.95 11.74 44.61
C ALA A 41 6.51 11.59 46.05
N GLU A 42 6.71 12.69 46.79
CA GLU A 42 7.18 12.62 48.17
C GLU A 42 6.17 12.02 49.16
N ARG A 43 4.93 11.73 48.75
CA ARG A 43 3.87 11.29 49.70
C ARG A 43 3.23 9.92 49.48
N SER A 44 3.58 9.15 48.45
CA SER A 44 3.11 7.76 48.35
C SER A 44 3.85 7.00 47.25
N ALA A 45 4.70 6.06 47.63
CA ALA A 45 5.43 5.18 46.73
C ALA A 45 4.53 4.33 45.81
N ALA A 46 3.23 4.21 46.11
CA ALA A 46 2.27 3.47 45.29
C ALA A 46 1.87 4.22 43.99
N ASN A 47 1.93 5.56 43.98
CA ASN A 47 1.52 6.35 42.81
C ASN A 47 2.66 6.58 41.80
N GLY A 48 3.92 6.34 42.22
CA GLY A 48 5.09 6.49 41.34
C GLY A 48 5.12 5.45 40.23
N VAL A 49 4.70 4.22 40.50
CA VAL A 49 4.64 3.13 39.51
C VAL A 49 3.57 3.41 38.45
N LEU A 50 2.40 3.91 38.86
CA LEU A 50 1.34 4.26 37.91
C LEU A 50 1.77 5.43 36.99
N ALA A 51 2.48 6.42 37.54
CA ALA A 51 3.05 7.51 36.76
C ALA A 51 4.10 7.00 35.75
N LEU A 52 4.97 6.09 36.16
CA LEU A 52 5.95 5.42 35.29
C LEU A 52 5.28 4.63 34.16
N ILE A 53 4.21 3.88 34.46
CA ILE A 53 3.44 3.14 33.45
C ILE A 53 2.77 4.11 32.48
N THR A 54 2.20 5.22 32.94
CA THR A 54 1.61 6.23 32.06
C THR A 54 2.67 6.96 31.22
N LEU A 55 3.83 7.27 31.77
CA LEU A 55 4.94 7.88 31.04
C LEU A 55 5.55 6.92 30.02
N LEU A 56 5.68 5.63 30.36
CA LEU A 56 6.07 4.59 29.41
C LEU A 56 5.02 4.44 28.31
N ALA A 57 3.73 4.47 28.64
CA ALA A 57 2.66 4.40 27.65
C ALA A 57 2.67 5.63 26.71
N ILE A 58 2.86 6.83 27.25
CA ILE A 58 2.98 8.07 26.46
C ILE A 58 4.28 8.08 25.65
N GLY A 59 5.38 7.60 26.20
CA GLY A 59 6.68 7.50 25.53
C GLY A 59 6.67 6.47 24.40
N VAL A 60 6.01 5.32 24.60
CA VAL A 60 5.77 4.31 23.56
C VAL A 60 4.81 4.86 22.51
N ALA A 61 3.71 5.52 22.90
CA ALA A 61 2.81 6.18 21.96
C ALA A 61 3.54 7.26 21.13
N GLY A 62 4.42 8.04 21.76
CA GLY A 62 5.28 9.03 21.11
C GLY A 62 6.27 8.40 20.13
N ALA A 63 6.96 7.33 20.54
CA ALA A 63 7.90 6.60 19.67
C ALA A 63 7.19 5.93 18.48
N VAL A 64 5.93 5.49 18.66
CA VAL A 64 5.09 4.96 17.58
C VAL A 64 4.63 6.06 16.63
N THR A 65 4.31 7.27 17.13
CA THR A 65 3.98 8.41 16.24
C THR A 65 5.15 8.95 15.42
N PHE A 66 6.40 8.76 15.88
CA PHE A 66 7.59 9.14 15.10
C PHE A 66 8.09 8.03 14.17
N ARG A 67 7.68 6.77 14.38
CA ARG A 67 8.05 5.63 13.51
C ARG A 67 6.89 5.08 12.66
N GLY A 68 5.70 5.67 12.74
CA GLY A 68 4.59 5.38 11.85
C GLY A 68 3.67 6.60 11.67
N PHE A 69 3.27 7.04 10.46
CA PHE A 69 3.23 6.31 9.19
C PHE A 69 2.95 4.80 9.40
N GLY A 70 1.96 4.48 10.24
CA GLY A 70 1.61 3.10 10.60
C GLY A 70 0.85 3.02 11.91
N ALA A 71 -0.40 2.55 11.84
CA ALA A 71 -1.45 2.44 12.87
C ALA A 71 -1.01 1.69 14.17
N ALA A 72 -1.71 1.73 15.30
CA ALA A 72 -3.15 1.84 15.54
C ALA A 72 -3.48 2.24 16.98
N ASN A 73 -4.71 2.73 17.17
CA ASN A 73 -5.41 2.85 18.45
C ASN A 73 -5.64 1.47 19.09
N THR A 74 -5.43 1.39 20.40
CA THR A 74 -6.12 0.45 21.31
C THR A 74 -7.14 1.25 22.12
N VAL A 75 -8.43 0.92 22.02
CA VAL A 75 -9.35 0.63 23.15
C VAL A 75 -10.57 -0.14 22.60
N GLN A 76 -11.02 -1.12 23.38
CA GLN A 76 -12.04 -2.14 23.14
C GLN A 76 -13.37 -1.69 22.49
N SER A 77 -13.93 -2.59 21.68
CA SER A 77 -15.33 -3.04 21.83
C SER A 77 -15.55 -4.40 21.17
N THR A 78 -16.33 -5.20 21.88
CA THR A 78 -16.81 -6.56 21.58
C THR A 78 -17.61 -6.60 20.26
N GLU A 79 -17.58 -7.76 19.62
CA GLU A 79 -18.39 -8.20 18.46
C GLU A 79 -17.83 -7.96 17.03
N ALA A 80 -17.79 -9.07 16.30
CA ALA A 80 -17.25 -9.33 14.97
C ALA A 80 -17.41 -8.24 13.89
N ARG A 81 -16.28 -7.68 13.40
CA ARG A 81 -15.86 -7.63 11.97
C ARG A 81 -14.48 -6.96 11.86
N PRO A 82 -13.45 -7.58 11.22
CA PRO A 82 -12.20 -6.87 10.97
C PRO A 82 -12.41 -5.84 9.86
N VAL A 83 -12.39 -4.54 10.22
CA VAL A 83 -12.12 -3.47 9.27
C VAL A 83 -10.62 -3.53 8.99
N GLN A 84 -10.27 -4.11 7.84
CA GLN A 84 -8.93 -4.05 7.31
C GLN A 84 -8.62 -2.59 7.02
N THR A 85 -7.76 -1.98 7.84
CA THR A 85 -7.01 -0.81 7.42
C THR A 85 -6.37 -1.14 6.09
N ALA A 86 -6.76 -0.42 5.04
CA ALA A 86 -6.17 -0.47 3.72
C ALA A 86 -4.70 0.00 3.80
N SER A 87 -3.82 -0.86 4.30
CA SER A 87 -2.53 -1.04 3.67
C SER A 87 -2.89 -1.28 2.21
N ALA A 88 -2.64 -0.32 1.33
CA ALA A 88 -2.68 -0.58 -0.11
C ALA A 88 -2.00 -1.93 -0.30
N ALA A 89 -2.75 -2.93 -0.76
CA ALA A 89 -2.24 -4.29 -0.82
C ALA A 89 -0.92 -4.19 -1.58
N LEU A 90 0.19 -4.50 -0.90
CA LEU A 90 1.54 -4.38 -1.41
C LEU A 90 1.75 -5.00 -2.82
N PRO A 91 0.95 -5.98 -3.31
CA PRO A 91 1.01 -6.39 -4.72
C PRO A 91 0.37 -5.44 -5.76
N GLN A 92 -0.38 -4.40 -5.38
CA GLN A 92 -0.97 -3.43 -6.34
C GLN A 92 -0.02 -2.29 -6.73
N LEU A 93 1.07 -2.08 -5.98
CA LEU A 93 2.06 -1.05 -6.28
C LEU A 93 3.06 -1.52 -7.35
N SER A 94 3.31 -2.83 -7.47
CA SER A 94 4.16 -3.39 -8.54
C SER A 94 3.56 -3.24 -9.94
N CYS A 95 2.24 -3.02 -10.01
CA CYS A 95 1.50 -2.74 -11.24
C CYS A 95 1.85 -1.39 -11.88
N ILE A 96 2.52 -0.51 -11.13
CA ILE A 96 2.86 0.87 -11.51
C ILE A 96 4.30 0.95 -12.04
N ASP A 97 5.21 0.06 -11.59
CA ASP A 97 6.64 0.07 -11.94
C ASP A 97 7.00 -0.73 -13.22
N ASP A 98 6.00 -1.06 -14.06
CA ASP A 98 6.15 -1.63 -15.42
C ASP A 98 7.05 -2.88 -15.57
N LEU A 99 7.23 -3.66 -14.50
CA LEU A 99 8.18 -4.78 -14.49
C LEU A 99 7.57 -6.11 -14.99
N ALA A 100 6.30 -6.13 -15.39
CA ALA A 100 5.59 -7.35 -15.74
C ALA A 100 4.75 -7.15 -17.02
N GLY A 101 4.94 -7.99 -18.04
CA GLY A 101 4.32 -7.81 -19.36
C GLY A 101 2.77 -7.80 -19.39
N ASP A 102 2.19 -7.58 -20.58
CA ASP A 102 0.77 -7.26 -20.82
C ASP A 102 -0.26 -8.09 -20.03
N ALA A 103 0.00 -9.39 -19.84
CA ALA A 103 -0.87 -10.26 -19.06
C ALA A 103 -0.99 -9.80 -17.59
N VAL A 104 0.11 -9.41 -16.96
CA VAL A 104 0.12 -8.91 -15.58
C VAL A 104 -0.50 -7.53 -15.50
N LEU A 105 -0.27 -6.70 -16.52
CA LEU A 105 -0.87 -5.37 -16.61
C LEU A 105 -2.41 -5.44 -16.63
N SER A 106 -2.97 -6.39 -17.39
CA SER A 106 -4.42 -6.60 -17.44
C SER A 106 -5.04 -7.09 -16.12
N ALA A 107 -4.29 -7.90 -15.35
CA ALA A 107 -4.71 -8.35 -14.02
C ALA A 107 -4.63 -7.22 -13.00
N CYS A 108 -3.57 -6.42 -13.09
CA CYS A 108 -3.38 -5.22 -12.31
C CYS A 108 -4.51 -4.21 -12.48
N GLU A 109 -4.91 -3.91 -13.73
CA GLU A 109 -6.03 -3.01 -14.02
C GLU A 109 -7.32 -3.49 -13.34
N LYS A 110 -7.66 -4.78 -13.49
CA LYS A 110 -8.86 -5.36 -12.87
C LYS A 110 -8.83 -5.30 -11.35
N THR A 111 -7.65 -5.44 -10.74
CA THR A 111 -7.52 -5.43 -9.28
C THR A 111 -7.57 -4.00 -8.76
N LEU A 112 -6.92 -3.06 -9.44
CA LEU A 112 -6.91 -1.62 -9.13
C LEU A 112 -8.31 -1.01 -9.22
N PHE A 113 -9.04 -1.32 -10.28
CA PHE A 113 -10.38 -0.81 -10.50
C PHE A 113 -11.48 -1.77 -10.02
N GLY A 114 -11.13 -2.82 -9.28
CA GLY A 114 -12.08 -3.83 -8.82
C GLY A 114 -12.99 -3.36 -7.69
N SER A 115 -12.59 -2.36 -6.92
CA SER A 115 -13.39 -1.78 -5.84
C SER A 115 -13.15 -0.26 -5.70
N PRO A 116 -14.13 0.49 -5.18
CA PRO A 116 -13.97 1.93 -4.96
C PRO A 116 -12.88 2.25 -3.93
N GLU A 117 -12.68 1.40 -2.92
CA GLU A 117 -11.65 1.59 -1.89
C GLU A 117 -10.23 1.45 -2.47
N SER A 118 -10.02 0.47 -3.36
CA SER A 118 -8.73 0.29 -4.05
C SER A 118 -8.38 1.48 -4.93
N VAL A 119 -9.36 1.99 -5.68
CA VAL A 119 -9.20 3.21 -6.48
C VAL A 119 -8.88 4.42 -5.59
N ALA A 120 -9.62 4.62 -4.49
CA ALA A 120 -9.39 5.74 -3.58
C ALA A 120 -7.99 5.70 -2.95
N ALA A 121 -7.52 4.50 -2.58
CA ALA A 121 -6.17 4.29 -2.08
C ALA A 121 -5.11 4.63 -3.15
N ALA A 122 -5.32 4.20 -4.40
CA ALA A 122 -4.40 4.49 -5.50
C ALA A 122 -4.32 5.97 -5.84
N VAL A 123 -5.44 6.69 -5.86
CA VAL A 123 -5.46 8.15 -6.07
C VAL A 123 -4.71 8.86 -4.94
N SER A 124 -4.90 8.43 -3.69
CA SER A 124 -4.20 8.99 -2.53
C SER A 124 -2.70 8.75 -2.59
N TYR A 125 -2.28 7.57 -3.05
CA TYR A 125 -0.89 7.22 -3.28
C TYR A 125 -0.26 8.03 -4.43
N ALA A 126 -0.95 8.17 -5.56
CA ALA A 126 -0.47 9.01 -6.66
C ALA A 126 -0.28 10.47 -6.18
N ALA A 127 -1.22 10.97 -5.38
CA ALA A 127 -1.17 12.31 -4.81
C ALA A 127 0.02 12.52 -3.85
N SER A 128 0.42 11.53 -3.06
CA SER A 128 1.60 11.62 -2.21
C SER A 128 2.89 11.58 -3.02
N GLN A 129 2.96 10.74 -4.05
CA GLN A 129 4.11 10.63 -4.95
C GLN A 129 4.34 11.91 -5.77
N ILE A 130 3.27 12.54 -6.27
CA ILE A 130 3.36 13.85 -6.93
C ILE A 130 3.87 14.92 -5.95
N THR A 131 3.40 14.90 -4.71
CA THR A 131 3.84 15.86 -3.68
C THR A 131 5.33 15.67 -3.37
N LEU A 132 5.79 14.42 -3.26
CA LEU A 132 7.20 14.09 -3.07
C LEU A 132 8.04 14.59 -4.25
N LEU A 133 7.63 14.28 -5.49
CA LEU A 133 8.39 14.68 -6.68
C LEU A 133 8.46 16.21 -6.82
N THR A 134 7.34 16.90 -6.64
CA THR A 134 7.30 18.38 -6.75
C THR A 134 8.06 19.08 -5.63
N SER A 135 8.18 18.45 -4.45
CA SER A 135 9.00 18.98 -3.35
C SER A 135 10.51 18.97 -3.65
N LEU A 136 10.97 18.08 -4.54
CA LEU A 136 12.36 18.02 -5.02
C LEU A 136 12.67 19.12 -6.04
N GLY A 137 11.64 19.82 -6.54
CA GLY A 137 11.76 20.92 -7.49
C GLY A 137 11.86 20.47 -8.95
N ASP A 138 12.36 21.38 -9.79
CA ASP A 138 12.48 21.14 -11.24
C ASP A 138 13.52 20.06 -11.55
N VAL A 139 13.39 19.42 -12.71
CA VAL A 139 14.33 18.37 -13.17
C VAL A 139 15.79 18.84 -13.12
N ALA A 140 16.07 20.09 -13.50
CA ALA A 140 17.43 20.64 -13.50
C ALA A 140 18.02 20.80 -12.08
N THR A 141 17.16 21.03 -11.07
CA THR A 141 17.55 21.20 -9.67
C THR A 141 17.63 19.85 -8.99
N ALA A 142 16.65 18.97 -9.24
CA ALA A 142 16.60 17.62 -8.71
C ALA A 142 17.77 16.75 -9.22
N ASN A 143 18.12 16.83 -10.51
CA ASN A 143 19.17 15.99 -11.10
C ASN A 143 20.57 16.21 -10.52
N LYS A 144 20.85 17.36 -9.90
CA LYS A 144 22.16 17.65 -9.28
C LYS A 144 22.42 16.85 -7.99
N GLY A 145 21.38 16.23 -7.43
CA GLY A 145 21.47 15.33 -6.27
C GLY A 145 20.52 14.12 -6.37
N ALA A 146 20.01 13.83 -7.57
CA ALA A 146 19.02 12.77 -7.79
C ALA A 146 19.67 11.40 -7.62
N GLY A 147 19.22 10.65 -6.61
CA GLY A 147 19.47 9.21 -6.52
C GLY A 147 18.67 8.45 -7.61
N SER A 148 19.08 7.22 -7.90
CA SER A 148 18.38 6.29 -8.81
C SER A 148 16.87 6.23 -8.56
N ASP A 149 16.48 6.32 -7.28
CA ASP A 149 15.11 6.16 -6.82
C ASP A 149 14.21 7.32 -7.27
N THR A 150 14.76 8.54 -7.33
CA THR A 150 14.00 9.72 -7.82
C THR A 150 13.76 9.65 -9.33
N LEU A 151 14.70 9.07 -10.09
CA LEU A 151 14.53 8.84 -11.52
C LEU A 151 13.51 7.74 -11.79
N ALA A 152 13.51 6.66 -11.00
CA ALA A 152 12.51 5.60 -11.08
C ALA A 152 11.11 6.15 -10.77
N LEU A 153 10.96 6.89 -9.67
CA LEU A 153 9.71 7.54 -9.29
C LEU A 153 9.20 8.46 -10.39
N ARG A 154 10.08 9.27 -10.97
CA ARG A 154 9.70 10.18 -12.05
C ARG A 154 9.15 9.40 -13.25
N ARG A 155 9.85 8.37 -13.72
CA ARG A 155 9.37 7.55 -14.85
C ARG A 155 8.03 6.88 -14.55
N ALA A 156 7.85 6.36 -13.34
CA ALA A 156 6.59 5.74 -12.93
C ALA A 156 5.41 6.74 -13.00
N LEU A 157 5.64 8.01 -12.64
CA LEU A 157 4.63 9.07 -12.74
C LEU A 157 4.41 9.54 -14.19
N GLU A 158 5.46 9.60 -15.02
CA GLU A 158 5.38 10.00 -16.44
C GLU A 158 4.61 8.98 -17.29
N GLN A 159 4.75 7.68 -16.98
CA GLN A 159 4.05 6.60 -17.69
C GLN A 159 2.53 6.70 -17.55
N ASP A 160 2.05 7.18 -16.39
CA ASP A 160 0.64 7.43 -16.04
C ASP A 160 -0.38 6.47 -16.71
N ARG A 161 -0.15 5.16 -16.69
CA ARG A 161 -0.86 4.25 -17.61
C ARG A 161 -2.38 4.21 -17.44
N TYR A 162 -2.86 4.53 -16.23
CA TYR A 162 -4.27 4.54 -15.88
C TYR A 162 -4.87 5.95 -15.74
N GLY A 163 -4.12 7.00 -16.07
CA GLY A 163 -4.58 8.39 -15.95
C GLY A 163 -4.72 8.89 -14.50
N LEU A 164 -4.15 8.20 -13.52
CA LEU A 164 -4.22 8.58 -12.10
C LEU A 164 -3.52 9.90 -11.83
N VAL A 165 -2.33 10.09 -12.40
CA VAL A 165 -1.54 11.33 -12.25
C VAL A 165 -2.25 12.48 -12.94
N ALA A 166 -2.73 12.26 -14.17
CA ALA A 166 -3.54 13.22 -14.90
C ALA A 166 -4.78 13.68 -14.10
N TYR A 167 -5.52 12.73 -13.52
CA TYR A 167 -6.70 13.01 -12.71
C TYR A 167 -6.36 13.81 -11.45
N VAL A 168 -5.33 13.42 -10.70
CA VAL A 168 -4.92 14.13 -9.49
C VAL A 168 -4.48 15.56 -9.81
N LEU A 169 -3.64 15.76 -10.83
CA LEU A 169 -3.19 17.09 -11.23
C LEU A 169 -4.36 17.99 -11.65
N THR A 170 -5.35 17.44 -12.34
CA THR A 170 -6.52 18.19 -12.80
C THR A 170 -7.45 18.56 -11.64
N THR A 171 -7.72 17.62 -10.74
CA THR A 171 -8.71 17.79 -9.66
C THR A 171 -8.16 18.53 -8.44
N ARG A 172 -6.97 18.16 -7.97
CA ARG A 172 -6.33 18.72 -6.78
C ARG A 172 -5.59 20.01 -7.09
N ASP A 173 -4.74 20.00 -8.12
CA ASP A 173 -3.82 21.11 -8.41
C ASP A 173 -4.39 22.08 -9.47
N ARG A 174 -5.60 21.81 -9.97
CA ARG A 174 -6.28 22.61 -11.00
C ARG A 174 -5.42 22.83 -12.24
N CYS A 175 -4.60 21.83 -12.57
CA CYS A 175 -3.77 21.86 -13.76
C CYS A 175 -4.61 21.67 -15.02
N THR A 176 -4.09 22.22 -16.13
CA THR A 176 -4.60 21.98 -17.48
C THR A 176 -3.47 21.42 -18.35
N PRO A 177 -3.77 20.76 -19.48
CA PRO A 177 -2.76 20.23 -20.39
C PRO A 177 -1.72 21.26 -20.85
N THR A 178 -2.12 22.53 -20.92
CA THR A 178 -1.27 23.66 -21.36
C THR A 178 -0.58 24.38 -20.21
N ALA A 179 -1.09 24.26 -18.98
CA ALA A 179 -0.58 25.00 -17.83
C ALA A 179 -0.63 24.14 -16.56
N CYS A 180 0.54 23.61 -16.18
CA CYS A 180 0.73 22.91 -14.93
C CYS A 180 2.14 23.13 -14.38
N ARG A 181 2.26 23.52 -13.10
CA ARG A 181 3.58 23.72 -12.47
C ARG A 181 4.31 22.39 -12.23
N ALA A 182 3.56 21.32 -11.96
CA ALA A 182 4.11 19.99 -11.72
C ALA A 182 4.89 19.46 -12.93
N PHE A 183 4.56 19.88 -14.16
CA PHE A 183 5.27 19.46 -15.36
C PHE A 183 6.74 19.88 -15.38
N ARG A 184 7.16 20.90 -14.61
CA ARG A 184 8.59 21.26 -14.48
C ARG A 184 9.42 20.23 -13.71
N SER A 185 8.76 19.41 -12.89
CA SER A 185 9.39 18.31 -12.13
C SER A 185 9.47 17.00 -12.94
N LEU A 186 8.84 16.98 -14.12
CA LEU A 186 8.80 15.86 -15.06
C LEU A 186 9.73 16.14 -16.26
N THR A 187 10.24 15.07 -16.85
CA THR A 187 11.05 15.05 -18.06
C THR A 187 10.15 14.95 -19.30
N ASP A 188 9.13 14.10 -19.26
CA ASP A 188 8.15 13.92 -20.33
C ASP A 188 6.72 13.96 -19.77
N SER A 189 5.90 14.91 -20.24
CA SER A 189 4.50 15.05 -19.82
C SER A 189 3.51 14.64 -20.91
N ARG A 190 3.97 14.11 -22.05
CA ARG A 190 3.09 13.82 -23.21
C ARG A 190 1.99 12.83 -22.88
N GLN A 191 2.32 11.74 -22.19
CA GLN A 191 1.34 10.71 -21.83
C GLN A 191 0.32 11.26 -20.83
N ILE A 192 0.76 12.00 -19.82
CA ILE A 192 -0.12 12.65 -18.84
C ILE A 192 -1.07 13.63 -19.56
N VAL A 193 -0.55 14.44 -20.50
CA VAL A 193 -1.36 15.36 -21.31
C VAL A 193 -2.38 14.60 -22.16
N ALA A 194 -2.00 13.49 -22.79
CA ALA A 194 -2.93 12.65 -23.54
C ALA A 194 -4.05 12.12 -22.64
N ASN A 195 -3.72 11.58 -21.47
CA ASN A 195 -4.68 11.10 -20.49
C ASN A 195 -5.62 12.20 -19.97
N MET A 196 -5.11 13.42 -19.76
CA MET A 196 -5.94 14.58 -19.37
C MET A 196 -6.96 14.91 -20.45
N ASN A 197 -6.57 14.88 -21.73
CA ASN A 197 -7.46 15.16 -22.85
C ASN A 197 -8.52 14.07 -23.03
N GLU A 198 -8.11 12.81 -22.92
CA GLU A 198 -8.97 11.64 -23.10
C GLU A 198 -9.83 11.32 -21.89
N ARG A 199 -9.55 11.92 -20.73
CA ARG A 199 -10.18 11.59 -19.43
C ARG A 199 -10.06 10.09 -19.14
N ALA A 200 -8.85 9.57 -19.31
CA ALA A 200 -8.55 8.14 -19.26
C ALA A 200 -9.00 7.50 -17.93
N TYR A 201 -8.72 8.17 -16.81
CA TYR A 201 -9.14 7.72 -15.49
C TYR A 201 -10.66 7.62 -15.38
N GLU A 202 -11.39 8.67 -15.76
CA GLU A 202 -12.85 8.70 -15.69
C GLU A 202 -13.49 7.64 -16.59
N SER A 203 -12.92 7.41 -17.78
CA SER A 203 -13.34 6.34 -18.69
C SER A 203 -13.20 4.95 -18.05
N LEU A 204 -12.06 4.69 -17.38
CA LEU A 204 -11.84 3.45 -16.64
C LEU A 204 -12.81 3.33 -15.47
N ILE A 205 -13.01 4.39 -14.68
CA ILE A 205 -13.98 4.38 -13.59
C ILE A 205 -15.39 4.07 -14.09
N MET A 206 -15.84 4.70 -15.17
CA MET A 206 -17.17 4.44 -15.73
C MET A 206 -17.34 2.98 -16.19
N ARG A 207 -16.27 2.38 -16.75
CA ARG A 207 -16.26 0.97 -17.15
C ARG A 207 -16.37 0.02 -15.95
N TYR A 208 -15.62 0.29 -14.88
CA TYR A 208 -15.53 -0.62 -13.73
C TYR A 208 -16.58 -0.37 -12.65
N ALA A 209 -17.11 0.85 -12.52
CA ALA A 209 -18.10 1.21 -11.50
C ALA A 209 -19.39 0.38 -11.58
N ALA A 210 -19.77 -0.05 -12.79
CA ALA A 210 -20.90 -0.96 -12.99
C ALA A 210 -20.71 -2.31 -12.27
N SER A 211 -19.46 -2.75 -12.08
CA SER A 211 -19.14 -4.03 -11.42
C SER A 211 -19.03 -3.95 -9.90
N TRP A 212 -18.84 -2.76 -9.32
CA TRP A 212 -18.63 -2.61 -7.86
C TRP A 212 -19.84 -3.00 -7.03
N ASN A 213 -21.04 -2.80 -7.58
CA ASN A 213 -22.31 -3.15 -6.94
C ASN A 213 -22.93 -4.42 -7.52
N ALA A 214 -22.20 -5.15 -8.37
CA ALA A 214 -22.69 -6.43 -8.85
C ALA A 214 -22.77 -7.37 -7.63
N PRO A 215 -23.93 -8.00 -7.38
CA PRO A 215 -23.97 -9.09 -6.40
C PRO A 215 -22.86 -10.07 -6.79
N PRO A 216 -22.12 -10.65 -5.82
CA PRO A 216 -21.13 -11.67 -6.16
C PRO A 216 -21.87 -12.66 -7.03
N GLN A 217 -21.42 -12.79 -8.28
CA GLN A 217 -21.93 -13.86 -9.11
C GLN A 217 -21.58 -15.11 -8.32
N ALA A 218 -22.57 -15.67 -7.62
CA ALA A 218 -22.56 -17.08 -7.33
C ALA A 218 -22.18 -17.67 -8.69
N THR A 219 -21.06 -18.38 -8.71
CA THR A 219 -20.65 -19.19 -9.85
C THR A 219 -21.68 -20.31 -9.98
N SER A 220 -22.92 -19.94 -10.30
CA SER A 220 -23.99 -20.81 -10.70
C SER A 220 -23.62 -21.26 -12.09
N GLY A 221 -23.04 -22.46 -12.16
CA GLY A 221 -23.13 -23.26 -13.38
C GLY A 221 -21.82 -23.63 -14.06
N LEU A 222 -20.77 -24.02 -13.32
CA LEU A 222 -19.85 -25.07 -13.82
C LEU A 222 -19.46 -26.12 -12.76
N VAL A 223 -19.95 -26.00 -11.52
CA VAL A 223 -19.78 -27.03 -10.46
C VAL A 223 -21.14 -27.41 -9.86
N ALA A 224 -22.11 -27.75 -10.71
CA ALA A 224 -23.41 -28.26 -10.27
C ALA A 224 -23.81 -29.52 -11.05
N ALA A 225 -22.86 -30.43 -11.28
CA ALA A 225 -23.11 -31.78 -11.77
C ALA A 225 -22.28 -32.85 -11.04
N LEU A 226 -21.92 -32.61 -9.77
CA LEU A 226 -21.40 -33.66 -8.90
C LEU A 226 -22.33 -33.78 -7.69
N PRO A 227 -22.99 -34.93 -7.48
CA PRO A 227 -23.84 -35.14 -6.31
C PRO A 227 -22.96 -35.11 -5.03
N PRO A 228 -23.48 -34.59 -3.91
CA PRO A 228 -22.78 -34.67 -2.63
C PRO A 228 -22.68 -36.14 -2.20
N SER A 229 -21.49 -36.73 -2.34
CA SER A 229 -21.17 -38.04 -1.79
C SER A 229 -21.07 -37.92 -0.27
N VAL A 230 -22.19 -38.19 0.40
CA VAL A 230 -22.20 -38.58 1.81
C VAL A 230 -21.32 -39.82 2.00
N PRO A 231 -20.39 -39.85 2.97
CA PRO A 231 -19.59 -41.03 3.22
C PRO A 231 -20.46 -42.08 3.93
N THR A 232 -21.19 -42.87 3.15
CA THR A 232 -21.79 -44.11 3.66
C THR A 232 -20.66 -45.09 3.94
N GLY A 233 -20.39 -45.32 5.23
CA GLY A 233 -19.45 -46.33 5.71
C GLY A 233 -19.87 -47.74 5.29
N LYS A 234 -19.43 -48.15 4.10
CA LYS A 234 -19.47 -49.53 3.64
C LYS A 234 -18.08 -49.88 3.10
N PRO A 235 -17.44 -50.96 3.57
CA PRO A 235 -16.11 -51.32 3.09
C PRO A 235 -16.23 -51.66 1.61
N THR A 236 -15.58 -50.88 0.76
CA THR A 236 -15.45 -51.14 -0.66
C THR A 236 -14.46 -52.29 -0.83
N ASN A 237 -14.91 -53.41 -1.40
CA ASN A 237 -14.02 -54.38 -2.06
C ASN A 237 -13.41 -53.68 -3.27
N ALA A 238 -12.35 -52.89 -3.03
CA ALA A 238 -11.51 -52.38 -4.09
C ALA A 238 -10.54 -53.50 -4.46
N GLU A 239 -10.76 -54.13 -5.62
CA GLU A 239 -9.70 -54.84 -6.33
C GLU A 239 -8.56 -53.84 -6.58
N PHE A 240 -7.54 -53.88 -5.72
CA PHE A 240 -6.27 -53.26 -6.02
C PHE A 240 -5.62 -54.06 -7.16
N PRO A 241 -5.29 -53.46 -8.32
CA PRO A 241 -4.48 -54.15 -9.30
C PRO A 241 -3.14 -54.46 -8.65
N THR A 242 -2.84 -55.76 -8.49
CA THR A 242 -1.56 -56.24 -7.98
C THR A 242 -0.42 -55.80 -8.90
N SER A 243 0.79 -55.70 -8.33
CA SER A 243 2.04 -55.19 -8.90
C SER A 243 2.58 -55.90 -10.16
N ALA A 244 1.72 -56.49 -10.99
CA ALA A 244 2.08 -57.18 -12.23
C ALA A 244 2.27 -56.24 -13.44
N SER A 245 2.06 -54.91 -13.27
CA SER A 245 2.22 -53.92 -14.36
C SER A 245 3.44 -53.00 -14.22
N THR A 246 4.32 -53.24 -13.25
CA THR A 246 5.67 -52.66 -13.28
C THR A 246 6.57 -53.50 -14.20
N PRO A 247 7.00 -53.00 -15.38
CA PRO A 247 8.02 -53.68 -16.15
C PRO A 247 9.33 -53.72 -15.33
N PRO A 248 10.05 -54.84 -15.30
CA PRO A 248 11.31 -54.92 -14.57
C PRO A 248 12.33 -53.97 -15.20
N VAL A 249 12.75 -52.94 -14.45
CA VAL A 249 13.95 -52.18 -14.78
C VAL A 249 15.14 -53.11 -14.51
N SER A 250 15.76 -53.61 -15.57
CA SER A 250 16.95 -54.45 -15.50
C SER A 250 18.16 -53.59 -15.09
N ILE A 251 18.35 -53.37 -13.78
CA ILE A 251 19.58 -52.78 -13.21
C ILE A 251 20.43 -53.90 -12.58
N MET A 252 20.71 -54.97 -13.32
CA MET A 252 21.76 -55.95 -12.98
C MET A 252 22.24 -56.67 -14.23
N THR A 253 22.65 -55.91 -15.24
CA THR A 253 23.53 -56.45 -16.29
C THR A 253 24.98 -56.14 -15.88
N PRO A 254 25.83 -57.13 -15.61
CA PRO A 254 27.25 -56.90 -15.36
C PRO A 254 27.93 -56.27 -16.58
N GLU A 255 28.86 -55.36 -16.32
CA GLU A 255 29.71 -54.71 -17.31
C GLU A 255 30.53 -55.76 -18.11
N PRO A 256 30.62 -55.65 -19.45
CA PRO A 256 31.45 -56.54 -20.25
C PRO A 256 32.95 -56.35 -19.94
N PRO A 257 33.75 -57.42 -19.84
CA PRO A 257 35.18 -57.30 -19.55
C PRO A 257 35.96 -56.65 -20.71
N PRO A 258 37.05 -55.91 -20.41
CA PRO A 258 37.86 -55.23 -21.42
C PRO A 258 38.64 -56.24 -22.28
N GLY A 259 38.26 -56.35 -23.55
CA GLY A 259 38.97 -57.11 -24.57
C GLY A 259 40.13 -56.31 -25.17
N ALA A 260 41.29 -56.98 -25.25
CA ALA A 260 42.61 -56.43 -25.53
C ALA A 260 42.80 -55.75 -26.91
N ALA A 261 43.72 -54.79 -26.92
CA ALA A 261 44.20 -54.08 -28.11
C ALA A 261 44.86 -55.02 -29.14
N PRO A 262 44.68 -54.78 -30.45
CA PRO A 262 45.52 -55.42 -31.45
C PRO A 262 46.91 -54.75 -31.46
N LYS A 263 47.94 -55.60 -31.49
CA LYS A 263 49.36 -55.25 -31.67
C LYS A 263 49.76 -55.50 -33.14
N PRO A 264 50.95 -54.99 -33.55
CA PRO A 264 51.19 -54.02 -34.62
C PRO A 264 50.84 -54.45 -36.04
#